data_AF-A0A2E0KXK0-F1
#
_entry.id   AF-A0A2E0KXK0-F1
#
_cell.length_a   1.000
_cell.length_b   1.000
_cell.length_c   1.000
_cell.angle_alpha   90.00
_cell.angle_beta   90.00
_cell.angle_gamma   90.00
#
_symmetry.space_group_name_H-M   'P 1'
#
loop_
_entity.id
_entity.type
_entity.pdbx_description
1 polymer ?
#
loop_
_entity_poly.entity_id
_entity_poly.type
_entity_poly.pdbx_seq_one_letter_code
_entity_poly.pdbx_strand_id
1 'polypeptide(L)'
;MTTKSDPITNIYVPSSKNELLTQALERINSNVEVVTLWKVINVHAIDRLGMSDHGVTHFQIVANIALRLTRLLEKHHVEMSITKHFGLHRNYAELVILLASLFHDLGMSIHRQEHETYSLILANTLLRELLDFLPADERTIVISETLHAIIGHRSGGRPYTLEAGIVRVADALDMSKGRSRIPFEAGQINIHSISATAIDNVQIMAGEQKPIQINIVMNNSAGLFQVDDLLQSKLHGSGIEQYIAVRAYIEGEAEKSLLKEVIFD
;
A
#
# COMPACT_ATOMS: atom_id res chain seq x y z
N MET A 1 16.22 -7.07 -29.40
CA MET A 1 16.60 -6.98 -27.98
C MET A 1 15.85 -5.82 -27.38
N THR A 2 14.71 -6.09 -26.77
CA THR A 2 13.94 -5.11 -26.01
C THR A 2 14.74 -4.74 -24.77
N THR A 3 15.03 -3.45 -24.62
CA THR A 3 15.67 -2.87 -23.43
C THR A 3 14.82 -3.21 -22.21
N LYS A 4 15.28 -4.15 -21.38
CA LYS A 4 14.77 -4.27 -20.00
C LYS A 4 15.08 -2.92 -19.36
N SER A 5 14.04 -2.17 -19.01
CA SER A 5 14.17 -1.04 -18.10
C SER A 5 14.94 -1.52 -16.87
N ASP A 6 15.94 -0.76 -16.42
CA ASP A 6 16.62 -1.08 -15.17
C ASP A 6 15.57 -1.31 -14.06
N PRO A 7 15.67 -2.40 -13.28
CA PRO A 7 14.72 -2.62 -12.21
C PRO A 7 14.77 -1.43 -11.27
N ILE A 8 13.59 -0.94 -10.87
CA ILE A 8 13.47 0.14 -9.88
C ILE A 8 14.23 -0.31 -8.63
N THR A 9 15.35 0.37 -8.34
CA THR A 9 16.14 0.14 -7.11
C THR A 9 15.84 1.17 -6.04
N ASN A 10 15.31 2.34 -6.43
CA ASN A 10 15.03 3.47 -5.55
C ASN A 10 13.54 3.79 -5.55
N ILE A 11 13.04 4.26 -4.41
CA ILE A 11 11.69 4.79 -4.24
C ILE A 11 11.65 6.27 -4.61
N TYR A 12 10.65 6.65 -5.39
CA TYR A 12 10.33 8.02 -5.78
C TYR A 12 8.87 8.31 -5.47
N VAL A 13 8.61 9.20 -4.52
CA VAL A 13 7.26 9.72 -4.26
C VAL A 13 7.29 11.26 -4.29
N PRO A 14 6.21 11.93 -4.71
CA PRO A 14 6.18 13.39 -4.70
C PRO A 14 6.20 13.89 -3.25
N SER A 15 7.27 14.59 -2.83
CA SER A 15 7.39 15.10 -1.46
C SER A 15 6.54 16.34 -1.20
N SER A 16 6.04 17.04 -2.22
CA SER A 16 5.10 18.18 -2.09
C SER A 16 5.54 19.25 -1.07
N LYS A 17 6.84 19.56 -1.01
CA LYS A 17 7.48 20.48 -0.04
C LYS A 17 7.49 19.99 1.42
N ASN A 18 7.25 18.69 1.65
CA ASN A 18 7.47 18.06 2.94
C ASN A 18 8.95 17.67 3.07
N GLU A 19 9.70 18.45 3.85
CA GLU A 19 11.13 18.24 4.11
C GLU A 19 11.39 16.91 4.84
N LEU A 20 10.48 16.50 5.73
CA LEU A 20 10.59 15.23 6.46
C LEU A 20 10.57 14.03 5.51
N LEU A 21 9.65 14.04 4.53
CA LEU A 21 9.61 13.01 3.49
C LEU A 21 10.89 13.01 2.65
N THR A 22 11.37 14.20 2.27
CA THR A 22 12.55 14.33 1.42
C THR A 22 13.77 13.74 2.10
N GLN A 23 13.98 14.06 3.37
CA GLN A 23 15.09 13.56 4.17
C GLN A 23 14.97 12.05 4.46
N ALA A 24 13.77 11.56 4.78
CA ALA A 24 13.54 10.14 5.00
C ALA A 24 13.77 9.32 3.72
N LEU A 25 13.29 9.78 2.56
CA LEU A 25 13.49 9.11 1.26
C LEU A 25 14.97 9.04 0.88
N GLU A 26 15.73 10.11 1.08
CA GLU A 26 17.17 10.12 0.79
C GLU A 26 17.90 9.07 1.63
N ARG A 27 17.60 9.01 2.94
CA ARG A 27 18.19 8.02 3.85
C ARG A 27 17.77 6.59 3.51
N ILE A 28 16.50 6.37 3.17
CA ILE A 28 15.98 5.05 2.78
C ILE A 28 16.65 4.56 1.49
N ASN A 29 16.70 5.40 0.45
CA ASN A 29 17.28 5.03 -0.83
C ASN A 29 18.79 4.82 -0.78
N SER A 30 19.48 5.45 0.18
CA SER A 30 20.92 5.27 0.39
C SER A 30 21.26 4.15 1.41
N ASN A 31 20.27 3.61 2.12
CA ASN A 31 20.49 2.57 3.11
C ASN A 31 20.59 1.18 2.44
N VAL A 32 21.80 0.61 2.48
CA VAL A 32 22.12 -0.68 1.86
C VAL A 32 21.34 -1.83 2.50
N GLU A 33 21.09 -1.79 3.82
CA GLU A 33 20.34 -2.83 4.53
C GLU A 33 18.88 -2.88 4.06
N VAL A 34 18.21 -1.71 3.98
CA VAL A 34 16.83 -1.61 3.47
C VAL A 34 16.71 -2.17 2.06
N VAL A 35 17.56 -1.72 1.13
CA VAL A 35 17.53 -2.18 -0.26
C VAL A 35 17.83 -3.67 -0.37
N THR A 36 18.71 -4.19 0.50
CA THR A 36 19.04 -5.63 0.54
C THR A 36 17.88 -6.44 1.08
N LEU A 37 17.20 -5.99 2.14
CA LEU A 37 16.01 -6.65 2.68
C LEU A 37 14.91 -6.74 1.64
N TRP A 38 14.64 -5.67 0.88
CA TRP A 38 13.66 -5.70 -0.21
C TRP A 38 14.01 -6.72 -1.31
N LYS A 39 15.30 -6.89 -1.64
CA LYS A 39 15.74 -7.96 -2.56
C LYS A 39 15.51 -9.34 -1.97
N VAL A 40 15.84 -9.54 -0.69
CA VAL A 40 15.62 -10.81 0.02
C VAL A 40 14.14 -11.17 0.02
N ILE A 41 13.26 -10.22 0.37
CA ILE A 41 11.81 -10.39 0.33
C ILE A 41 11.34 -10.81 -1.06
N ASN A 42 11.83 -10.16 -2.11
CA ASN A 42 11.38 -10.48 -3.45
C ASN A 42 11.83 -11.88 -3.93
N VAL A 43 13.01 -12.33 -3.52
CA VAL A 43 13.47 -13.72 -3.75
C VAL A 43 12.58 -14.71 -3.00
N HIS A 44 12.17 -14.39 -1.77
CA HIS A 44 11.20 -15.23 -1.05
C HIS A 44 9.86 -15.29 -1.78
N ALA A 45 9.33 -14.14 -2.20
CA ALA A 45 8.03 -14.07 -2.87
C ALA A 45 8.03 -14.79 -4.23
N ILE A 46 8.93 -14.41 -5.14
CA ILE A 46 8.93 -14.91 -6.52
C ILE A 46 9.57 -16.31 -6.60
N ASP A 47 10.83 -16.45 -6.21
CA ASP A 47 11.61 -17.65 -6.50
C ASP A 47 11.21 -18.84 -5.60
N ARG A 48 10.88 -18.56 -4.33
CA ARG A 48 10.61 -19.62 -3.33
C ARG A 48 9.12 -19.92 -3.17
N LEU A 49 8.25 -18.92 -3.28
CA LEU A 49 6.81 -19.06 -3.05
C LEU A 49 5.98 -18.97 -4.33
N GLY A 50 6.55 -18.54 -5.45
CA GLY A 50 5.83 -18.37 -6.73
C GLY A 50 4.78 -17.25 -6.73
N MET A 51 4.88 -16.34 -5.78
CA MET A 51 3.99 -15.18 -5.64
C MET A 51 4.39 -14.05 -6.59
N SER A 52 3.52 -13.06 -6.73
CA SER A 52 3.86 -11.79 -7.38
C SER A 52 4.98 -11.06 -6.62
N ASP A 53 5.60 -10.07 -7.26
CA ASP A 53 6.57 -9.17 -6.62
C ASP A 53 6.06 -8.69 -5.26
N HIS A 54 6.90 -8.73 -4.24
CA HIS A 54 6.70 -8.08 -2.93
C HIS A 54 7.94 -7.24 -2.60
N GLY A 55 8.60 -6.68 -3.63
CA GLY A 55 9.84 -5.93 -3.52
C GLY A 55 9.62 -4.43 -3.73
N VAL A 56 10.64 -3.75 -4.25
CA VAL A 56 10.65 -2.29 -4.42
C VAL A 56 9.45 -1.79 -5.25
N THR A 57 9.02 -2.56 -6.25
CA THR A 57 7.86 -2.18 -7.08
C THR A 57 6.57 -2.13 -6.26
N HIS A 58 6.31 -3.16 -5.45
CA HIS A 58 5.19 -3.18 -4.51
C HIS A 58 5.23 -1.99 -3.55
N PHE A 59 6.34 -1.79 -2.85
CA PHE A 59 6.47 -0.70 -1.88
C PHE A 59 6.30 0.68 -2.51
N GLN A 60 6.82 0.87 -3.73
CA GLN A 60 6.63 2.08 -4.51
C GLN A 60 5.16 2.37 -4.82
N ILE A 61 4.40 1.34 -5.23
CA ILE A 61 2.98 1.47 -5.56
C ILE A 61 2.18 1.80 -4.30
N VAL A 62 2.37 1.04 -3.22
CA VAL A 62 1.66 1.25 -1.95
C VAL A 62 1.94 2.66 -1.41
N ALA A 63 3.20 3.11 -1.38
CA ALA A 63 3.54 4.46 -0.92
C ALA A 63 2.89 5.56 -1.76
N ASN A 64 2.86 5.42 -3.09
CA ASN A 64 2.19 6.39 -3.97
C ASN A 64 0.68 6.45 -3.73
N ILE A 65 0.04 5.29 -3.61
CA ILE A 65 -1.39 5.18 -3.32
C ILE A 65 -1.69 5.81 -1.96
N ALA A 66 -0.96 5.43 -0.92
CA ALA A 66 -1.17 5.90 0.45
C ALA A 66 -1.04 7.43 0.56
N LEU A 67 0.01 8.01 -0.02
CA LEU A 67 0.17 9.48 -0.05
C LEU A 67 -0.94 10.17 -0.86
N ARG A 68 -1.41 9.57 -1.96
CA ARG A 68 -2.54 10.10 -2.73
C ARG A 68 -3.82 10.11 -1.92
N LEU A 69 -4.13 9.01 -1.22
CA LEU A 69 -5.31 8.92 -0.34
C LEU A 69 -5.23 9.98 0.77
N THR A 70 -4.08 10.09 1.43
CA THR A 70 -3.82 11.09 2.50
C THR A 70 -4.13 12.50 2.01
N ARG A 71 -3.59 12.89 0.86
CA ARG A 71 -3.76 14.24 0.31
C ARG A 71 -5.19 14.53 -0.13
N LEU A 72 -5.93 13.53 -0.59
CA LEU A 72 -7.36 13.66 -0.87
C LEU A 72 -8.16 13.88 0.43
N LEU A 73 -7.87 13.12 1.48
CA LEU A 73 -8.50 13.28 2.79
C LEU A 73 -8.22 14.68 3.38
N GLU A 74 -6.96 15.13 3.35
CA GLU A 74 -6.59 16.46 3.82
C GLU A 74 -7.28 17.59 3.05
N LYS A 75 -7.40 17.44 1.72
CA LYS A 75 -8.12 18.40 0.87
C LYS A 75 -9.60 18.54 1.28
N HIS A 76 -10.18 17.47 1.83
CA HIS A 76 -11.52 17.44 2.40
C HIS A 76 -11.55 17.68 3.92
N HIS A 77 -10.49 18.28 4.48
CA HIS A 77 -10.40 18.68 5.90
C HIS A 77 -10.51 17.52 6.90
N VAL A 78 -10.17 16.30 6.49
CA VAL A 78 -10.04 15.17 7.41
C VAL A 78 -8.72 15.30 8.15
N GLU A 79 -8.79 15.49 9.47
CA GLU A 79 -7.62 15.65 10.34
C GLU A 79 -6.98 14.29 10.64
N MET A 80 -5.67 14.18 10.36
CA MET A 80 -4.86 12.99 10.63
C MET A 80 -4.68 12.73 12.13
N SER A 81 -4.50 11.47 12.52
CA SER A 81 -4.52 11.06 13.94
C SER A 81 -3.32 11.62 14.70
N ILE A 82 -2.15 11.66 14.06
CA ILE A 82 -0.94 12.18 14.69
C ILE A 82 -1.07 13.69 14.98
N THR A 83 -1.73 14.43 14.09
CA THR A 83 -2.07 15.85 14.29
C THR A 83 -3.05 16.00 15.43
N LYS A 84 -4.14 15.24 15.41
CA LYS A 84 -5.21 15.32 16.40
C LYS A 84 -4.74 14.97 17.82
N HIS A 85 -3.94 13.93 17.97
CA HIS A 85 -3.61 13.37 19.29
C HIS A 85 -2.31 13.90 19.88
N PHE A 86 -1.35 14.32 19.04
CA PHE A 86 -0.04 14.79 19.49
C PHE A 86 0.25 16.25 19.11
N GLY A 87 -0.64 16.91 18.36
CA GLY A 87 -0.44 18.29 17.91
C GLY A 87 0.69 18.46 16.89
N LEU A 88 1.18 17.35 16.30
CA LEU A 88 2.24 17.40 15.30
C LEU A 88 1.71 17.94 13.97
N HIS A 89 2.57 18.59 13.20
CA HIS A 89 2.19 19.11 11.89
C HIS A 89 1.79 17.95 10.94
N ARG A 90 0.88 18.20 10.00
CA ARG A 90 0.41 17.19 9.02
C ARG A 90 1.52 16.47 8.24
N ASN A 91 2.68 17.13 8.09
CA ASN A 91 3.86 16.54 7.45
C ASN A 91 4.34 15.26 8.15
N TYR A 92 4.10 15.11 9.45
CA TYR A 92 4.42 13.90 10.20
C TYR A 92 3.47 12.73 9.85
N ALA A 93 2.21 13.03 9.50
CA ALA A 93 1.27 12.00 9.04
C ALA A 93 1.74 11.39 7.72
N GLU A 94 2.13 12.23 6.75
CA GLU A 94 2.72 11.74 5.50
C GLU A 94 4.00 10.93 5.76
N LEU A 95 4.84 11.34 6.73
CA LEU A 95 6.05 10.60 7.11
C LEU A 95 5.71 9.20 7.65
N VAL A 96 4.79 9.08 8.60
CA VAL A 96 4.33 7.79 9.14
C VAL A 96 3.80 6.89 8.02
N ILE A 97 2.97 7.47 7.13
CA ILE A 97 2.36 6.73 6.02
C ILE A 97 3.41 6.23 5.04
N LEU A 98 4.39 7.07 4.66
CA LEU A 98 5.50 6.65 3.81
C LEU A 98 6.26 5.49 4.45
N LEU A 99 6.69 5.65 5.70
CA LEU A 99 7.52 4.66 6.40
C LEU A 99 6.77 3.32 6.54
N ALA A 100 5.50 3.37 6.92
CA ALA A 100 4.68 2.17 7.05
C ALA A 100 4.47 1.48 5.70
N SER A 101 4.15 2.23 4.63
CA SER A 101 4.04 1.66 3.28
C SER A 101 5.32 0.96 2.82
N LEU A 102 6.49 1.50 3.17
CA LEU A 102 7.78 0.96 2.73
C LEU A 102 8.29 -0.21 3.58
N PHE A 103 7.78 -0.38 4.81
CA PHE A 103 8.29 -1.37 5.76
C PHE A 103 7.26 -2.42 6.24
N HIS A 104 6.00 -2.33 5.80
CA HIS A 104 4.94 -3.21 6.29
C HIS A 104 5.23 -4.71 6.11
N ASP A 105 5.90 -5.10 5.03
CA ASP A 105 6.23 -6.50 4.71
C ASP A 105 7.68 -6.90 4.97
N LEU A 106 8.46 -6.13 5.74
CA LEU A 106 9.86 -6.50 6.03
C LEU A 106 10.01 -7.92 6.59
N GLY A 107 9.04 -8.41 7.37
CA GLY A 107 9.01 -9.74 7.93
C GLY A 107 8.95 -10.88 6.91
N MET A 108 8.60 -10.59 5.65
CA MET A 108 8.70 -11.55 4.53
C MET A 108 10.15 -12.01 4.28
N SER A 109 11.15 -11.24 4.74
CA SER A 109 12.56 -11.66 4.73
C SER A 109 12.85 -12.81 5.71
N ILE A 110 11.95 -13.04 6.68
CA ILE A 110 12.03 -14.10 7.68
C ILE A 110 11.07 -15.22 7.31
N HIS A 111 9.77 -14.92 7.20
CA HIS A 111 8.74 -15.91 6.88
C HIS A 111 7.45 -15.24 6.37
N ARG A 112 6.68 -15.94 5.53
CA ARG A 112 5.40 -15.44 4.97
C ARG A 112 4.29 -15.35 6.00
N GLN A 113 4.15 -16.39 6.82
CA GLN A 113 3.17 -16.44 7.91
C GLN A 113 3.65 -15.53 9.04
N GLU A 114 2.75 -14.71 9.58
CA GLU A 114 3.03 -13.70 10.61
C GLU A 114 4.05 -12.62 10.20
N HIS A 115 4.27 -12.41 8.90
CA HIS A 115 5.23 -11.42 8.40
C HIS A 115 5.01 -10.02 9.00
N GLU A 116 3.76 -9.61 9.24
CA GLU A 116 3.44 -8.32 9.82
C GLU A 116 4.01 -8.16 11.25
N THR A 117 3.99 -9.25 12.03
CA THR A 117 4.57 -9.29 13.38
C THR A 117 6.09 -9.22 13.32
N TYR A 118 6.72 -9.96 12.40
CA TYR A 118 8.16 -9.93 12.21
C TYR A 118 8.66 -8.59 11.67
N SER A 119 7.87 -7.91 10.85
CA SER A 119 8.16 -6.56 10.35
C SER A 119 8.39 -5.57 11.48
N LEU A 120 7.69 -5.71 12.63
CA LEU A 120 7.85 -4.79 13.76
C LEU A 120 9.27 -4.77 14.33
N ILE A 121 9.89 -5.94 14.42
CA ILE A 121 11.24 -6.09 14.99
C ILE A 121 12.27 -5.44 14.06
N LEU A 122 12.18 -5.75 12.76
CA LEU A 122 13.08 -5.21 11.74
C LEU A 122 12.90 -3.70 11.57
N ALA A 123 11.64 -3.26 11.44
CA ALA A 123 11.31 -1.85 11.24
C ALA A 123 11.72 -1.00 12.44
N ASN A 124 11.52 -1.44 13.70
CA ASN A 124 11.89 -0.62 14.86
C ASN A 124 13.39 -0.27 14.89
N THR A 125 14.27 -1.19 14.50
CA THR A 125 15.71 -0.93 14.43
C THR A 125 16.02 0.07 13.31
N LEU A 126 15.56 -0.20 12.10
CA LEU A 126 15.79 0.66 10.93
C LEU A 126 15.23 2.07 11.14
N LEU A 127 14.03 2.19 11.70
CA LEU A 127 13.38 3.48 11.93
C LEU A 127 14.16 4.34 12.94
N ARG A 128 14.80 3.74 13.95
CA ARG A 128 15.62 4.49 14.92
C ARG A 128 16.87 5.11 14.28
N GLU A 129 17.46 4.40 13.32
CA GLU A 129 18.59 4.88 12.52
C GLU A 129 18.14 5.94 11.51
N LEU A 130 17.12 5.63 10.71
CA LEU A 130 16.66 6.48 9.61
C LEU A 130 16.10 7.83 10.09
N LEU A 131 15.53 7.87 11.30
CA LEU A 131 14.87 9.06 11.85
C LEU A 131 15.71 9.81 12.88
N ASP A 132 17.03 9.57 12.95
CA ASP A 132 17.92 10.23 13.93
C ASP A 132 17.97 11.77 13.83
N PHE A 133 17.46 12.34 12.73
CA PHE A 133 17.34 13.78 12.51
C PHE A 133 16.17 14.42 13.27
N LEU A 134 15.23 13.62 13.78
CA LEU A 134 14.09 14.10 14.56
C LEU A 134 14.45 14.25 16.06
N PRO A 135 13.87 15.24 16.76
CA PRO A 135 13.84 15.29 18.22
C PRO A 135 13.36 13.97 18.83
N ALA A 136 13.88 13.61 20.00
CA ALA A 136 13.70 12.27 20.56
C ALA A 136 12.23 11.91 20.86
N ASP A 137 11.44 12.89 21.30
CA ASP A 137 10.00 12.78 21.56
C ASP A 137 9.21 12.59 20.27
N GLU A 138 9.38 13.46 19.28
CA GLU A 138 8.73 13.37 17.97
C GLU A 138 9.10 12.07 17.25
N ARG A 139 10.39 11.70 17.27
CA ARG A 139 10.89 10.44 16.72
C ARG A 139 10.20 9.24 17.36
N THR A 140 10.01 9.26 18.67
CA THR A 140 9.35 8.16 19.39
C THR A 140 7.89 8.02 18.96
N ILE A 141 7.19 9.14 18.79
CA ILE A 141 5.80 9.16 18.31
C ILE A 141 5.73 8.59 16.88
N VAL A 142 6.53 9.11 15.95
CA VAL A 142 6.55 8.66 14.55
C VAL A 142 6.85 7.17 14.46
N ILE A 143 7.82 6.66 15.21
CA ILE A 143 8.16 5.23 15.23
C ILE A 143 6.97 4.42 15.74
N SER A 144 6.36 4.82 16.86
CA SER A 144 5.21 4.11 17.42
C SER A 144 4.03 4.06 16.47
N GLU A 145 3.68 5.20 15.86
CA GLU A 145 2.58 5.29 14.88
C GLU A 145 2.88 4.48 13.61
N THR A 146 4.13 4.45 13.16
CA THR A 146 4.57 3.64 12.02
C THR A 146 4.44 2.14 12.32
N LEU A 147 4.94 1.68 13.47
CA LEU A 147 4.84 0.27 13.88
C LEU A 147 3.38 -0.16 14.06
N HIS A 148 2.53 0.71 14.59
CA HIS A 148 1.09 0.48 14.67
C HIS A 148 0.45 0.34 13.28
N ALA A 149 0.81 1.21 12.33
CA ALA A 149 0.35 1.09 10.95
C ALA A 149 0.82 -0.22 10.28
N ILE A 150 2.06 -0.64 10.54
CA ILE A 150 2.59 -1.94 10.10
C ILE A 150 1.76 -3.07 10.67
N ILE A 151 1.52 -3.19 11.98
CA ILE A 151 0.71 -4.33 12.45
C ILE A 151 -0.78 -4.20 12.04
N GLY A 152 -1.28 -2.99 11.85
CA GLY A 152 -2.66 -2.69 11.47
C GLY A 152 -3.05 -3.14 10.06
N HIS A 153 -2.09 -3.27 9.13
CA HIS A 153 -2.38 -3.66 7.76
C HIS A 153 -2.75 -5.15 7.60
N ARG A 154 -2.38 -6.01 8.56
CA ARG A 154 -2.60 -7.47 8.52
C ARG A 154 -4.04 -7.88 8.23
N SER A 155 -4.28 -9.08 7.71
CA SER A 155 -5.65 -9.60 7.58
C SER A 155 -6.38 -9.61 8.93
N GLY A 156 -7.63 -9.13 8.97
CA GLY A 156 -8.39 -8.95 10.22
C GLY A 156 -7.87 -7.87 11.19
N GLY A 157 -6.82 -7.13 10.81
CA GLY A 157 -6.35 -5.96 11.57
C GLY A 157 -7.43 -4.89 11.73
N ARG A 158 -7.42 -4.20 12.87
CA ARG A 158 -8.33 -3.08 13.20
C ARG A 158 -7.50 -1.84 13.53
N PRO A 159 -7.11 -1.04 12.51
CA PRO A 159 -6.38 0.20 12.72
C PRO A 159 -7.04 1.14 13.72
N TYR A 160 -6.24 1.75 14.60
CA TYR A 160 -6.71 2.79 15.54
C TYR A 160 -6.49 4.22 15.01
N THR A 161 -5.76 4.37 13.92
CA THR A 161 -5.36 5.65 13.34
C THR A 161 -5.70 5.67 11.86
N LEU A 162 -6.05 6.85 11.34
CA LEU A 162 -6.31 7.05 9.92
C LEU A 162 -5.09 6.66 9.08
N GLU A 163 -3.88 6.97 9.54
CA GLU A 163 -2.61 6.62 8.92
C GLU A 163 -2.49 5.11 8.70
N ALA A 164 -2.80 4.31 9.72
CA ALA A 164 -2.82 2.85 9.63
C ALA A 164 -3.93 2.34 8.71
N GLY A 165 -5.12 2.97 8.73
CA GLY A 165 -6.21 2.69 7.80
C GLY A 165 -5.86 2.96 6.34
N ILE A 166 -5.18 4.07 6.08
CA ILE A 166 -4.70 4.47 4.76
C ILE A 166 -3.70 3.45 4.22
N VAL A 167 -2.72 3.05 5.01
CA VAL A 167 -1.72 2.05 4.58
C VAL A 167 -2.38 0.70 4.30
N ARG A 168 -3.30 0.27 5.15
CA ARG A 168 -4.08 -0.97 4.98
C ARG A 168 -4.86 -1.00 3.66
N VAL A 169 -5.56 0.10 3.33
CA VAL A 169 -6.32 0.20 2.09
C VAL A 169 -5.39 0.37 0.88
N ALA A 170 -4.28 1.10 1.03
CA ALA A 170 -3.30 1.29 -0.04
C ALA A 170 -2.64 -0.02 -0.47
N ASP A 171 -2.30 -0.89 0.49
CA ASP A 171 -1.83 -2.26 0.25
C ASP A 171 -2.84 -3.05 -0.61
N ALA A 172 -4.12 -3.04 -0.20
CA ALA A 172 -5.17 -3.74 -0.93
C ALA A 172 -5.37 -3.24 -2.37
N LEU A 173 -5.16 -1.94 -2.63
CA LEU A 173 -5.36 -1.34 -3.95
C LEU A 173 -4.25 -1.69 -4.96
N ASP A 174 -3.17 -2.34 -4.52
CA ASP A 174 -2.12 -2.85 -5.38
C ASP A 174 -2.50 -4.20 -6.04
N MET A 175 -3.63 -4.20 -6.74
CA MET A 175 -4.29 -5.40 -7.29
C MET A 175 -4.37 -5.44 -8.83
N SER A 176 -3.65 -4.55 -9.52
CA SER A 176 -3.73 -4.43 -10.99
C SER A 176 -3.03 -5.57 -11.74
N LYS A 177 -3.52 -5.89 -12.96
CA LYS A 177 -3.01 -6.97 -13.84
C LYS A 177 -1.49 -6.98 -14.10
N GLY A 178 -0.82 -5.83 -13.98
CA GLY A 178 0.64 -5.76 -14.15
C GLY A 178 1.40 -6.66 -13.19
N ARG A 179 0.79 -7.02 -12.05
CA ARG A 179 1.41 -7.78 -10.95
C ARG A 179 1.20 -9.29 -11.04
N SER A 180 0.09 -9.74 -11.61
CA SER A 180 -0.26 -11.16 -11.72
C SER A 180 0.36 -11.86 -12.93
N ARG A 181 1.04 -11.12 -13.81
CA ARG A 181 1.64 -11.65 -15.04
C ARG A 181 2.71 -12.71 -14.79
N ILE A 182 3.61 -12.50 -13.83
CA ILE A 182 4.72 -13.42 -13.56
C ILE A 182 4.23 -14.77 -13.01
N PRO A 183 3.38 -14.83 -11.95
CA PRO A 183 2.83 -16.09 -11.47
C PRO A 183 2.01 -16.85 -12.51
N PHE A 184 1.24 -16.10 -13.34
CA PHE A 184 0.42 -16.68 -14.39
C PHE A 184 1.28 -17.33 -15.49
N GLU A 185 2.33 -16.65 -15.97
CA GLU A 185 3.27 -17.19 -16.96
C GLU A 185 4.09 -18.36 -16.40
N ALA A 186 4.32 -18.40 -15.08
CA ALA A 186 4.97 -19.52 -14.38
C ALA A 186 4.06 -20.75 -14.15
N GLY A 187 2.81 -20.73 -14.64
CA GLY A 187 1.87 -21.84 -14.54
C GLY A 187 1.16 -21.97 -13.19
N GLN A 188 1.32 -20.99 -12.28
CA GLN A 188 0.63 -20.96 -10.99
C GLN A 188 -0.77 -20.33 -11.13
N ILE A 189 -1.67 -21.09 -11.71
CA ILE A 189 -3.06 -20.68 -11.94
C ILE A 189 -3.88 -20.98 -10.67
N ASN A 190 -4.32 -19.92 -9.98
CA ASN A 190 -5.26 -20.00 -8.87
C ASN A 190 -6.31 -18.88 -9.01
N ILE A 191 -7.35 -18.91 -8.17
CA ILE A 191 -8.45 -17.94 -8.27
C ILE A 191 -7.97 -16.50 -8.09
N HIS A 192 -6.94 -16.27 -7.26
CA HIS A 192 -6.37 -14.95 -7.03
C HIS A 192 -5.59 -14.45 -8.24
N SER A 193 -4.77 -15.30 -8.88
CA SER A 193 -4.02 -14.91 -10.08
C SER A 193 -4.96 -14.63 -11.26
N ILE A 194 -6.00 -15.44 -11.46
CA ILE A 194 -7.02 -15.21 -12.48
C ILE A 194 -7.77 -13.89 -12.23
N SER A 195 -8.32 -13.71 -11.04
CA SER A 195 -9.10 -12.50 -10.71
C SER A 195 -8.25 -11.22 -10.77
N ALA A 196 -6.98 -11.26 -10.37
CA ALA A 196 -6.07 -10.12 -10.51
C ALA A 196 -5.77 -9.78 -11.98
N THR A 197 -5.66 -10.78 -12.88
CA THR A 197 -5.51 -10.50 -14.33
C THR A 197 -6.73 -9.84 -14.96
N ALA A 198 -7.90 -9.94 -14.32
CA ALA A 198 -9.11 -9.27 -14.78
C ALA A 198 -9.16 -7.78 -14.43
N ILE A 199 -8.32 -7.28 -13.52
CA ILE A 199 -8.25 -5.85 -13.16
C ILE A 199 -7.34 -5.10 -14.12
N ASP A 200 -7.91 -4.30 -15.01
CA ASP A 200 -7.14 -3.51 -15.97
C ASP A 200 -6.51 -2.28 -15.34
N ASN A 201 -7.25 -1.57 -14.48
CA ASN A 201 -6.80 -0.32 -13.89
C ASN A 201 -7.56 0.01 -12.59
N VAL A 202 -6.87 0.67 -11.66
CA VAL A 202 -7.44 1.23 -10.44
C VAL A 202 -7.22 2.74 -10.46
N GLN A 203 -8.30 3.51 -10.49
CA GLN A 203 -8.26 4.97 -10.51
C GLN A 203 -8.71 5.52 -9.17
N ILE A 204 -7.88 6.36 -8.55
CA ILE A 204 -8.17 7.00 -7.27
C ILE A 204 -8.39 8.49 -7.52
N MET A 205 -9.57 9.01 -7.25
CA MET A 205 -9.92 10.41 -7.55
C MET A 205 -10.67 11.06 -6.40
N ALA A 206 -10.78 12.39 -6.45
CA ALA A 206 -11.67 13.12 -5.55
C ALA A 206 -13.11 12.71 -5.85
N GLY A 207 -13.85 12.34 -4.82
CA GLY A 207 -15.26 11.96 -4.96
C GLY A 207 -16.21 13.14 -4.80
N GLU A 208 -17.45 12.94 -5.23
CA GLU A 208 -18.52 13.94 -5.11
C GLU A 208 -19.24 13.84 -3.75
N GLN A 209 -19.60 12.62 -3.34
CA GLN A 209 -20.35 12.37 -2.10
C GLN A 209 -19.44 12.03 -0.92
N LYS A 210 -18.49 11.10 -1.12
CA LYS A 210 -17.42 10.78 -0.18
C LYS A 210 -16.11 11.44 -0.68
N PRO A 211 -15.17 11.84 0.19
CA PRO A 211 -13.90 12.48 -0.20
C PRO A 211 -13.13 11.76 -1.31
N ILE A 212 -13.16 10.43 -1.33
CA ILE A 212 -12.42 9.60 -2.28
C ILE A 212 -13.38 8.73 -3.08
N GLN A 213 -13.18 8.70 -4.39
CA GLN A 213 -13.81 7.77 -5.32
C GLN A 213 -12.73 6.84 -5.89
N ILE A 214 -12.94 5.54 -5.77
CA ILE A 214 -12.09 4.49 -6.33
C ILE A 214 -12.87 3.81 -7.46
N ASN A 215 -12.36 3.92 -8.68
CA ASN A 215 -12.92 3.25 -9.85
C ASN A 215 -12.02 2.10 -10.26
N ILE A 216 -12.57 0.89 -10.30
CA ILE A 216 -11.88 -0.33 -10.68
C ILE A 216 -12.38 -0.75 -12.06
N VAL A 217 -11.52 -0.68 -13.07
CA VAL A 217 -11.83 -1.06 -14.44
C VAL A 217 -11.35 -2.47 -14.68
N MET A 218 -12.23 -3.33 -15.17
CA MET A 218 -12.00 -4.77 -15.31
C MET A 218 -12.37 -5.25 -16.71
N ASN A 219 -11.62 -6.22 -17.24
CA ASN A 219 -11.92 -6.81 -18.56
C ASN A 219 -12.96 -7.95 -18.49
N ASN A 220 -13.24 -8.51 -17.31
CA ASN A 220 -14.29 -9.49 -17.09
C ASN A 220 -14.70 -9.56 -15.60
N SER A 221 -15.80 -10.27 -15.33
CA SER A 221 -16.41 -10.41 -14.01
C SER A 221 -15.55 -11.11 -12.94
N ALA A 222 -14.53 -11.88 -13.29
CA ALA A 222 -13.65 -12.52 -12.32
C ALA A 222 -12.91 -11.50 -11.43
N GLY A 223 -12.74 -10.26 -11.90
CA GLY A 223 -12.15 -9.18 -11.13
C GLY A 223 -12.96 -8.80 -9.89
N LEU A 224 -14.28 -9.05 -9.88
CA LEU A 224 -15.13 -8.80 -8.72
C LEU A 224 -14.66 -9.56 -7.47
N PHE A 225 -14.03 -10.72 -7.65
CA PHE A 225 -13.46 -11.48 -6.54
C PHE A 225 -12.33 -10.71 -5.84
N GLN A 226 -11.47 -9.98 -6.56
CA GLN A 226 -10.46 -9.12 -5.93
C GLN A 226 -11.10 -7.94 -5.18
N VAL A 227 -12.15 -7.36 -5.75
CA VAL A 227 -12.83 -6.24 -5.11
C VAL A 227 -13.48 -6.69 -3.80
N ASP A 228 -14.16 -7.83 -3.81
CA ASP A 228 -14.88 -8.35 -2.65
C ASP A 228 -13.94 -8.98 -1.60
N ASP A 229 -13.11 -9.94 -2.00
CA ASP A 229 -12.26 -10.69 -1.07
C ASP A 229 -11.13 -9.84 -0.48
N LEU A 230 -10.46 -9.04 -1.32
CA LEU A 230 -9.27 -8.28 -0.91
C LEU A 230 -9.61 -6.83 -0.50
N LEU A 231 -10.28 -6.06 -1.36
CA LEU A 231 -10.51 -4.64 -1.05
C LEU A 231 -11.57 -4.44 0.03
N GLN A 232 -12.75 -5.08 -0.05
CA GLN A 232 -13.80 -4.87 0.95
C GLN A 232 -13.34 -5.33 2.35
N SER A 233 -12.63 -6.46 2.44
CA SER A 233 -12.11 -6.95 3.73
C SER A 233 -11.05 -6.05 4.37
N LYS A 234 -10.28 -5.31 3.55
CA LYS A 234 -9.28 -4.35 4.01
C LYS A 234 -9.89 -2.97 4.27
N LEU A 235 -10.93 -2.60 3.53
CA LEU A 235 -11.65 -1.33 3.70
C LEU A 235 -12.53 -1.34 4.96
N HIS A 236 -13.28 -2.42 5.19
CA HIS A 236 -14.13 -2.55 6.35
C HIS A 236 -13.32 -2.53 7.66
N GLY A 237 -13.68 -1.62 8.59
CA GLY A 237 -12.97 -1.46 9.86
C GLY A 237 -11.59 -0.81 9.74
N SER A 238 -11.29 -0.18 8.59
CA SER A 238 -10.03 0.56 8.38
C SER A 238 -10.00 1.91 9.11
N GLY A 239 -11.17 2.44 9.47
CA GLY A 239 -11.34 3.80 9.97
C GLY A 239 -11.42 4.86 8.87
N ILE A 240 -11.32 4.47 7.59
CA ILE A 240 -11.47 5.38 6.44
C ILE A 240 -12.57 4.96 5.45
N GLU A 241 -13.28 3.86 5.72
CA GLU A 241 -14.37 3.35 4.88
C GLU A 241 -15.48 4.39 4.65
N GLN A 242 -15.78 5.22 5.65
CA GLN A 242 -16.76 6.29 5.52
C GLN A 242 -16.34 7.39 4.53
N TYR A 243 -15.05 7.46 4.18
CA TYR A 243 -14.52 8.46 3.26
C TYR A 243 -14.31 7.95 1.83
N ILE A 244 -14.56 6.67 1.57
CA ILE A 244 -14.27 6.00 0.30
C ILE A 244 -15.54 5.45 -0.33
N ALA A 245 -15.78 5.81 -1.59
CA ALA A 245 -16.75 5.16 -2.47
C ALA A 245 -16.01 4.27 -3.47
N VAL A 246 -16.47 3.03 -3.66
CA VAL A 246 -15.86 2.07 -4.61
C VAL A 246 -16.86 1.73 -5.70
N ARG A 247 -16.45 1.89 -6.96
CA ARG A 247 -17.22 1.49 -8.15
C ARG A 247 -16.39 0.61 -9.04
N ALA A 248 -16.98 -0.49 -9.51
CA ALA A 248 -16.34 -1.42 -10.42
C ALA A 248 -17.05 -1.41 -11.78
N TYR A 249 -16.26 -1.34 -12.86
CA TYR A 249 -16.71 -1.25 -14.24
C TYR A 249 -16.17 -2.44 -15.04
N ILE A 250 -17.02 -3.07 -15.86
CA ILE A 250 -16.63 -4.21 -16.71
C ILE A 250 -16.63 -3.77 -18.19
N GLU A 251 -15.45 -3.73 -18.81
CA GLU A 251 -15.21 -3.26 -20.19
C GLU A 251 -14.78 -4.42 -21.14
N GLY A 252 -15.44 -5.57 -21.05
CA GLY A 252 -15.15 -6.75 -21.90
C GLY A 252 -16.10 -6.94 -23.09
N GLU A 253 -15.57 -7.24 -24.28
CA GLU A 253 -16.39 -7.55 -25.47
C GLU A 253 -17.13 -8.90 -25.40
N ALA A 254 -16.58 -9.87 -24.64
CA ALA A 254 -17.08 -11.24 -24.57
C ALA A 254 -18.23 -11.42 -23.55
N GLU A 255 -18.27 -10.61 -22.49
CA GLU A 255 -19.36 -10.60 -21.49
C GLU A 255 -20.38 -9.51 -21.86
N LYS A 256 -21.11 -9.70 -22.96
CA LYS A 256 -22.27 -8.84 -23.24
C LYS A 256 -23.37 -9.08 -22.19
N SER A 257 -23.49 -8.13 -21.27
CA SER A 257 -24.73 -7.66 -20.64
C SER A 257 -25.34 -8.50 -19.50
N LEU A 258 -24.71 -8.51 -18.33
CA LEU A 258 -25.42 -8.72 -17.05
C LEU A 258 -25.09 -7.66 -15.98
N LEU A 259 -23.84 -7.21 -15.87
CA LEU A 259 -23.41 -6.19 -14.90
C LEU A 259 -22.45 -5.21 -15.58
N LYS A 260 -22.83 -3.94 -15.72
CA LYS A 260 -21.95 -2.89 -16.30
C LYS A 260 -21.24 -2.07 -15.23
N GLU A 261 -21.89 -1.88 -14.10
CA GLU A 261 -21.40 -1.13 -12.96
C GLU A 261 -21.86 -1.86 -11.70
N VAL A 262 -20.94 -1.99 -10.73
CA VAL A 262 -21.22 -2.48 -9.39
C VAL A 262 -20.77 -1.41 -8.41
N ILE A 263 -21.67 -1.00 -7.53
CA ILE A 263 -21.41 -0.02 -6.47
C ILE A 263 -21.27 -0.79 -5.16
N PHE A 264 -20.21 -0.51 -4.41
CA PHE A 264 -19.99 -1.05 -3.07
C PHE A 264 -20.18 0.09 -2.07
N ASP A 265 -21.19 -0.05 -1.22
CA ASP A 265 -21.62 0.97 -0.25
C ASP A 265 -20.90 0.86 1.11
#